data_AF-I3Z8J5-F1
#
_entry.id   AF-I3Z8J5-F1
#
_cell.length_a   1.000
_cell.length_b   1.000
_cell.length_c   1.000
_cell.angle_alpha   90.00
_cell.angle_beta   90.00
_cell.angle_gamma   90.00
#
_symmetry.space_group_name_H-M   'P 1'
#
loop_
_entity.id
_entity.type
_entity.pdbx_description
1 polymer ?
#
loop_
_entity_poly.entity_id
_entity_poly.type
_entity_poly.pdbx_seq_one_letter_code
_entity_poly.pdbx_strand_id
1 'polypeptide(L)'
;MSSTKFLLGALLGAAVGVQVGILIAPDKGENTRKKLGKKGNEYLDEVNGKVNTFLDGLNKKVSEASSEVDKLTKKAKAEAEKFTK
;
A
#
# COMPACT_ATOMS: atom_id res chain seq x y z
N MET A 1 14.34 14.03 -3.28
CA MET A 1 15.21 12.94 -3.79
C MET A 1 15.89 12.15 -2.66
N SER A 2 15.15 11.69 -1.64
CA SER A 2 15.73 10.88 -0.54
C SER A 2 15.15 9.46 -0.52
N SER A 3 13.83 9.33 -0.70
CA SER A 3 13.11 8.05 -0.61
C SER A 3 13.55 7.00 -1.64
N THR A 4 13.82 7.40 -2.88
CA THR A 4 14.29 6.47 -3.93
C THR A 4 15.66 5.88 -3.60
N LYS A 5 16.58 6.68 -3.06
CA LYS A 5 17.93 6.22 -2.69
C LYS A 5 17.88 5.29 -1.47
N PHE A 6 17.01 5.62 -0.51
CA PHE A 6 16.76 4.77 0.66
C PHE A 6 16.14 3.42 0.26
N LEU A 7 15.11 3.42 -0.59
CA LEU A 7 14.50 2.19 -1.11
C LEU A 7 15.51 1.34 -1.88
N LEU A 8 16.34 1.97 -2.72
CA LEU A 8 17.38 1.25 -3.47
C LEU A 8 18.42 0.62 -2.53
N GLY A 9 18.86 1.36 -1.50
CA GLY A 9 19.75 0.85 -0.47
C GLY A 9 19.15 -0.29 0.34
N ALA A 10 17.86 -0.19 0.70
CA ALA A 10 17.15 -1.24 1.43
C ALA A 10 16.99 -2.52 0.59
N LEU A 11 16.67 -2.40 -0.70
CA LEU A 11 16.56 -3.56 -1.60
C LEU A 11 17.91 -4.26 -1.80
N LEU A 12 18.98 -3.49 -2.01
CA LEU A 12 20.33 -4.04 -2.12
C LEU A 12 20.77 -4.73 -0.82
N GLY A 13 20.52 -4.09 0.33
CA GLY A 13 20.81 -4.67 1.64
C GLY A 13 20.01 -5.96 1.91
N ALA A 14 18.74 -5.99 1.53
CA ALA A 14 17.89 -7.17 1.68
C ALA A 14 18.35 -8.33 0.78
N ALA A 15 18.72 -8.05 -0.47
CA ALA A 15 19.24 -9.08 -1.38
C ALA A 15 20.51 -9.71 -0.81
N VAL A 16 21.50 -8.89 -0.46
CA VAL A 16 22.76 -9.36 0.14
C VAL A 16 22.51 -10.09 1.46
N GLY A 17 21.64 -9.57 2.32
CA GLY A 17 21.29 -10.18 3.60
C GLY A 17 20.63 -11.54 3.46
N VAL A 18 19.68 -11.69 2.52
CA VAL A 18 19.03 -12.99 2.23
C VAL A 18 20.03 -13.98 1.64
N GLN A 19 20.88 -13.56 0.71
CA GLN A 19 21.95 -14.41 0.18
C GLN A 19 22.86 -14.92 1.31
N VAL A 20 23.37 -14.02 2.16
CA VAL A 20 24.25 -14.38 3.28
C VAL A 20 23.51 -15.27 4.30
N GLY A 21 22.25 -14.97 4.62
CA GLY A 21 21.45 -15.75 5.55
C GLY A 21 21.20 -17.18 5.07
N ILE A 22 20.91 -17.38 3.78
CA ILE A 22 20.75 -18.70 3.17
C ILE A 22 22.09 -19.48 3.16
N LEU A 23 23.21 -18.79 2.92
CA LEU A 23 24.53 -19.43 2.91
C LEU A 23 25.00 -19.84 4.31
N ILE A 24 24.74 -19.02 5.33
CA ILE A 24 25.10 -19.32 6.72
C ILE A 24 24.21 -20.44 7.29
N ALA A 25 22.93 -20.45 6.94
CA ALA A 25 21.96 -21.43 7.43
C ALA A 25 21.15 -22.04 6.27
N PRO A 26 21.71 -23.03 5.56
CA PRO A 26 20.99 -23.70 4.48
C PRO A 26 19.95 -24.66 5.05
N ASP A 27 18.68 -24.39 4.77
CA ASP A 27 17.60 -25.36 4.96
C ASP A 27 17.56 -26.34 3.77
N LYS A 28 17.03 -27.55 3.97
CA LYS A 28 16.94 -28.54 2.88
C LYS A 28 16.07 -28.01 1.74
N GLY A 29 16.52 -28.17 0.50
CA GLY A 29 15.81 -27.65 -0.69
C GLY A 29 14.39 -28.19 -0.87
N GLU A 30 14.07 -29.37 -0.34
CA GLU A 30 12.70 -29.90 -0.25
C GLU A 30 11.81 -29.06 0.67
N ASN A 31 12.32 -28.74 1.87
CA ASN A 31 11.63 -27.88 2.84
C ASN A 31 11.42 -26.48 2.28
N THR A 32 12.44 -25.90 1.62
CA THR A 32 12.34 -24.56 1.03
C THR A 32 11.27 -24.50 -0.05
N ARG A 33 11.22 -25.47 -0.97
CA ARG A 33 10.16 -25.53 -2.01
C ARG A 33 8.77 -25.70 -1.40
N LYS A 34 8.63 -26.59 -0.41
CA LYS A 34 7.36 -26.79 0.31
C LYS A 34 6.90 -25.52 1.04
N LYS A 35 7.82 -24.84 1.72
CA LYS A 35 7.55 -23.56 2.40
C LYS A 35 7.19 -22.46 1.41
N LEU A 36 7.86 -22.37 0.26
CA LEU A 36 7.61 -21.35 -0.75
C LEU A 36 6.24 -21.54 -1.41
N GLY A 37 5.86 -22.78 -1.74
CA GLY A 37 4.53 -23.08 -2.28
C GLY A 37 3.41 -22.77 -1.30
N LYS A 38 3.55 -23.16 -0.03
CA LYS A 38 2.53 -22.88 1.01
C LYS A 38 2.44 -21.38 1.32
N LYS A 39 3.58 -20.74 1.59
CA LYS A 39 3.62 -19.31 1.94
C LYS A 39 3.28 -18.42 0.76
N GLY A 40 3.64 -18.79 -0.47
CA GLY A 40 3.35 -17.99 -1.66
C GLY A 40 1.87 -17.75 -1.85
N ASN A 41 1.06 -18.81 -1.80
CA ASN A 41 -0.40 -18.70 -1.91
C ASN A 41 -1.01 -17.92 -0.73
N GLU A 42 -0.62 -18.24 0.50
CA GLU A 42 -1.09 -17.53 1.70
C GLU A 42 -0.78 -16.02 1.64
N TYR A 43 0.42 -15.65 1.17
CA TYR A 43 0.84 -14.25 1.09
C TYR A 43 0.13 -13.49 -0.02
N LEU A 44 -0.12 -14.12 -1.17
CA LEU A 44 -0.89 -13.50 -2.25
C LEU A 44 -2.32 -13.23 -1.81
N ASP A 45 -2.97 -14.19 -1.16
CA ASP A 45 -4.33 -14.02 -0.64
C ASP A 45 -4.40 -12.93 0.44
N GLU A 46 -3.46 -12.93 1.37
CA GLU A 46 -3.39 -11.91 2.44
C GLU A 46 -3.11 -10.51 1.88
N VAL A 47 -2.19 -10.38 0.91
CA VAL A 47 -1.89 -9.10 0.25
C VAL A 47 -3.10 -8.60 -0.53
N ASN A 48 -3.75 -9.45 -1.32
CA ASN A 48 -4.95 -9.07 -2.07
C ASN A 48 -6.07 -8.60 -1.11
N GLY A 49 -6.30 -9.33 -0.01
CA GLY A 49 -7.29 -8.92 1.00
C GLY A 49 -6.97 -7.58 1.65
N LYS A 50 -5.71 -7.34 2.04
CA LYS A 50 -5.27 -6.08 2.65
C LYS A 50 -5.28 -4.91 1.67
N VAL A 51 -4.88 -5.14 0.42
CA VAL A 51 -4.91 -4.13 -0.63
C VAL A 51 -6.35 -3.72 -0.92
N ASN A 52 -7.27 -4.66 -1.07
CA ASN A 52 -8.69 -4.35 -1.27
C ASN A 52 -9.27 -3.55 -0.10
N THR A 53 -9.00 -3.99 1.14
CA THR A 53 -9.45 -3.26 2.34
C THR A 53 -8.86 -1.84 2.41
N PHE A 54 -7.58 -1.69 2.04
CA PHE A 54 -6.92 -0.39 2.00
C PHE A 54 -7.53 0.52 0.93
N LEU A 55 -7.75 0.00 -0.28
CA LEU A 55 -8.36 0.73 -1.39
C LEU A 55 -9.80 1.14 -1.04
N ASP A 56 -10.58 0.27 -0.42
CA ASP A 56 -11.94 0.56 0.02
C ASP A 56 -11.96 1.68 1.09
N GLY A 57 -11.04 1.61 2.06
CA GLY A 57 -10.88 2.67 3.06
C GLY A 57 -10.47 4.02 2.45
N LEU A 58 -9.63 3.99 1.41
CA LEU A 58 -9.18 5.16 0.68
C LEU A 58 -10.32 5.77 -0.15
N ASN A 59 -11.06 4.94 -0.88
CA ASN A 59 -12.24 5.35 -1.65
C ASN A 59 -13.31 5.98 -0.76
N LYS A 60 -13.56 5.40 0.42
CA LYS A 60 -14.52 5.96 1.37
C LYS A 60 -14.09 7.35 1.86
N LYS A 61 -12.83 7.53 2.25
CA LYS A 61 -12.30 8.84 2.66
C LYS A 61 -12.35 9.87 1.53
N VAL A 62 -12.03 9.46 0.30
CA VAL A 62 -12.09 10.34 -0.88
C VAL A 62 -13.54 10.76 -1.14
N SER A 63 -14.49 9.83 -1.09
CA SER A 63 -15.91 10.14 -1.31
C SER A 63 -16.49 11.07 -0.24
N GLU A 64 -16.14 10.87 1.03
CA GLU A 64 -16.52 11.77 2.13
C GLU A 64 -15.97 13.18 1.91
N ALA A 65 -14.69 13.29 1.55
CA ALA A 65 -14.06 14.59 1.26
C ALA A 65 -14.70 15.28 0.05
N SER A 66 -14.98 14.55 -1.03
CA SER A 66 -15.68 15.10 -2.21
C SER A 66 -17.07 15.62 -1.86
N SER A 67 -17.83 14.89 -1.03
CA SER A 67 -19.17 15.33 -0.59
C SER A 67 -19.11 16.61 0.25
N GLU A 68 -18.08 16.74 1.09
CA GLU A 68 -17.87 17.92 1.92
C GLU A 68 -17.48 19.15 1.08
N VAL A 69 -16.59 18.96 0.09
CA VAL A 69 -16.22 19.99 -0.89
C VAL A 69 -17.42 20.44 -1.72
N ASP A 70 -18.27 19.52 -2.17
CA ASP A 70 -19.50 19.85 -2.91
C ASP A 70 -20.48 20.66 -2.06
N LYS A 71 -20.64 20.32 -0.78
CA LYS A 71 -21.49 21.08 0.15
C LYS A 71 -20.95 22.48 0.38
N LEU A 72 -19.64 22.62 0.55
CA LEU A 72 -18.98 23.92 0.71
C LEU A 72 -19.12 24.76 -0.56
N THR A 73 -18.92 24.16 -1.73
CA THR A 73 -19.07 24.84 -3.03
C THR A 73 -20.51 25.31 -3.24
N LYS A 74 -21.51 24.48 -2.93
CA LYS A 74 -22.94 24.87 -3.02
C LYS A 74 -23.28 26.00 -2.05
N LYS A 75 -22.79 25.94 -0.80
CA LYS A 75 -22.99 27.01 0.18
C LYS A 75 -22.35 28.33 -0.29
N ALA A 76 -21.08 28.28 -0.71
CA ALA A 76 -20.36 29.43 -1.21
C ALA A 76 -21.05 30.06 -2.43
N LYS A 77 -21.57 29.24 -3.36
CA LYS A 77 -22.31 29.74 -4.53
C LYS A 77 -23.63 30.41 -4.13
N ALA A 78 -24.37 29.82 -3.18
CA ALA A 78 -25.62 30.40 -2.67
C ALA A 78 -25.40 31.67 -1.84
N GLU A 79 -24.27 31.79 -1.14
CA GLU A 79 -23.87 33.02 -0.43
C GLU A 79 -23.44 34.10 -1.42
N ALA A 80 -22.62 33.76 -2.42
CA ALA A 80 -22.21 34.69 -3.47
C ALA A 80 -23.42 35.27 -4.22
N GLU A 81 -24.40 34.43 -4.61
CA GLU A 81 -25.63 34.90 -5.28
C GLU A 81 -26.48 35.84 -4.43
N LYS A 82 -26.39 35.78 -3.10
CA LYS A 82 -27.06 36.74 -2.20
C LYS A 82 -26.35 38.08 -2.09
N PHE A 83 -25.03 38.13 -2.31
CA PHE A 83 -24.24 39.37 -2.28
C PHE A 83 -24.18 40.09 -3.63
N THR A 84 -24.45 39.39 -4.74
CA THR A 84 -24.44 39.98 -6.10
C THR A 84 -25.81 40.57 -6.52
N LYS A 85 -26.85 40.49 -5.68
CA LYS A 85 -28.17 41.11 -5.91
C LYS A 85 -28.41 42.21 -4.88
#